data_AF-A0A9D6W856-F1
#
_entry.id   AF-A0A9D6W856-F1
#
_cell.length_a   1.000
_cell.length_b   1.000
_cell.length_c   1.000
_cell.angle_alpha   90.00
_cell.angle_beta   90.00
_cell.angle_gamma   90.00
#
_symmetry.space_group_name_H-M   'P 1'
#
loop_
_entity.id
_entity.type
_entity.pdbx_description
1 polymer ?
#
loop_
_entity_poly.entity_id
_entity_poly.type
_entity_poly.pdbx_seq_one_letter_code
_entity_poly.pdbx_strand_id
1 'polypeptide(L)'
;MIRTCAALAVAAPVLLLHACRPPSAPTAPDDPDPDGDMPLACSTAVPCPTPFHCIDGTCEAAPCSHEEFWPLARASSRLPLLVHYRDASETAMADEVLSRLEEYWDVEVHTLGFEPPLPDGARCGPDDSFDVFLWRGYEGGDVESLGDEPSTSWDDTPAYLTLDPWGPYGGEHLDSTLAHELNHALQAVHDWNETPIFFEMTAQFIEEVVVPDDDAWKEYLFDYQAHPDWAFDFDDDYETYYFYGAGLYFLYLRQAVFDGDAAFLSALWRACRNPPGTNEPDFEDALDVVLAPHGRTFLESLVEFTRWRWYTAGRDDGRHFPDGASFPAEAMVPVERRLAASPQTVFVEPGPMMLGAVFLELAREADAPGSLAVDLKAGPGVRWSVQAVPGLAPDSDGDLLDVSAGPAILRFGALPSRTLVVLALPTGPDDPDDRSPQRFPFTLTLSPAP
;
A
#
# COMPACT_ATOMS: atom_id res chain seq x y z
N MET A 1 -5.90 27.15 -50.53
CA MET A 1 -7.00 27.35 -49.56
C MET A 1 -7.34 25.99 -48.96
N ILE A 2 -6.64 25.61 -47.90
CA ILE A 2 -6.98 24.44 -47.09
C ILE A 2 -6.97 24.97 -45.66
N ARG A 3 -8.13 24.92 -45.02
CA ARG A 3 -8.36 25.41 -43.66
C ARG A 3 -7.98 24.32 -42.66
N THR A 4 -7.19 24.76 -41.69
CA THR A 4 -6.85 24.14 -40.41
C THR A 4 -8.12 23.82 -39.59
N CYS A 5 -8.15 22.64 -38.97
CA CYS A 5 -8.94 22.38 -37.76
C CYS A 5 -7.96 22.30 -36.59
N ALA A 6 -8.24 23.09 -35.56
CA ALA A 6 -7.56 23.10 -34.28
C ALA A 6 -7.96 21.88 -33.45
N ALA A 7 -6.97 21.24 -32.82
CA ALA A 7 -7.20 20.28 -31.75
C ALA A 7 -7.50 21.06 -30.46
N LEU A 8 -8.58 20.68 -29.78
CA LEU A 8 -8.86 21.10 -28.41
C LEU A 8 -7.90 20.35 -27.49
N ALA A 9 -7.17 21.09 -26.66
CA ALA A 9 -6.53 20.55 -25.46
C ALA A 9 -7.63 20.18 -24.47
N VAL A 10 -7.66 18.92 -24.06
CA VAL A 10 -8.44 18.44 -22.91
C VAL A 10 -7.56 18.66 -21.70
N ALA A 11 -8.06 19.39 -20.70
CA ALA A 11 -7.39 19.53 -19.42
C ALA A 11 -7.46 18.19 -18.69
N ALA A 12 -6.32 17.64 -18.28
CA ALA A 12 -6.24 16.51 -17.37
C ALA A 12 -6.75 16.95 -15.98
N PRO A 13 -7.46 16.08 -15.24
CA PRO A 13 -7.79 16.34 -13.84
C PRO A 13 -6.50 16.31 -13.00
N VAL A 14 -6.34 17.29 -12.12
CA VAL A 14 -5.34 17.27 -11.04
C VAL A 14 -5.79 16.20 -10.06
N LEU A 15 -5.04 15.09 -9.96
CA LEU A 15 -5.21 14.11 -8.90
C LEU A 15 -4.59 14.72 -7.63
N LEU A 16 -5.42 15.07 -6.66
CA LEU A 16 -4.99 15.50 -5.33
C LEU A 16 -4.94 14.24 -4.46
N LEU A 17 -3.73 13.77 -4.14
CA LEU A 17 -3.51 12.75 -3.11
C LEU A 17 -3.75 13.42 -1.76
N HIS A 18 -4.97 13.39 -1.26
CA HIS A 18 -5.23 13.78 0.12
C HIS A 18 -4.92 12.60 1.03
N ALA A 19 -3.92 12.73 1.89
CA ALA A 19 -3.82 11.93 3.11
C ALA A 19 -5.05 12.26 3.99
N CYS A 20 -6.16 11.57 3.75
CA CYS A 20 -7.39 11.80 4.47
C CYS A 20 -7.29 11.22 5.89
N ARG A 21 -7.74 12.04 6.82
CA ARG A 21 -7.97 11.77 8.24
C ARG A 21 -8.55 10.36 8.50
N PRO A 22 -8.07 9.64 9.54
CA PRO A 22 -8.66 8.37 9.98
C PRO A 22 -10.19 8.43 10.07
N PRO A 23 -10.92 7.37 9.65
CA PRO A 23 -12.25 7.15 10.19
C PRO A 23 -12.12 7.07 11.71
N SER A 24 -12.83 7.96 12.42
CA SER A 24 -12.87 7.95 13.87
C SER A 24 -13.29 6.56 14.37
N ALA A 25 -12.50 5.98 15.28
CA ALA A 25 -12.75 4.66 15.86
C ALA A 25 -14.22 4.47 16.27
N PRO A 26 -14.83 3.30 16.01
CA PRO A 26 -16.26 3.10 16.23
C PRO A 26 -16.60 3.23 17.72
N THR A 27 -17.29 4.32 18.07
CA THR A 27 -18.01 4.41 19.33
C THR A 27 -19.22 3.47 19.27
N ALA A 28 -19.38 2.66 20.32
CA ALA A 28 -20.49 1.70 20.49
C ALA A 28 -21.88 2.34 20.27
N PRO A 29 -22.90 1.54 19.85
CA PRO A 29 -24.11 2.06 19.23
C PRO A 29 -25.14 2.54 20.25
N ASP A 30 -25.80 3.66 19.97
CA ASP A 30 -27.14 3.97 20.47
C ASP A 30 -27.89 4.86 19.44
N ASP A 31 -28.63 4.18 18.56
CA ASP A 31 -30.00 4.48 18.08
C ASP A 31 -30.29 5.81 17.30
N PRO A 32 -31.47 5.96 16.63
CA PRO A 32 -31.55 5.88 15.18
C PRO A 32 -31.91 7.21 14.48
N ASP A 33 -31.60 7.23 13.18
CA ASP A 33 -32.00 8.21 12.18
C ASP A 33 -33.54 8.32 12.04
N PRO A 34 -34.06 9.52 11.72
CA PRO A 34 -34.99 9.57 10.61
C PRO A 34 -34.84 10.79 9.69
N ASP A 35 -34.72 10.49 8.40
CA ASP A 35 -35.27 11.16 7.20
C ASP A 35 -35.17 12.70 7.07
N GLY A 36 -34.49 13.14 6.01
CA GLY A 36 -34.61 14.51 5.50
C GLY A 36 -33.87 14.81 4.20
N ASP A 37 -34.44 14.40 3.07
CA ASP A 37 -34.18 14.96 1.73
C ASP A 37 -34.15 16.51 1.75
N MET A 38 -33.05 17.15 1.33
CA MET A 38 -33.04 18.55 0.86
C MET A 38 -31.87 18.83 -0.11
N PRO A 39 -32.05 19.75 -1.08
CA PRO A 39 -31.36 19.75 -2.37
C PRO A 39 -30.08 20.59 -2.40
N LEU A 40 -29.18 20.20 -3.32
CA LEU A 40 -28.01 20.96 -3.75
C LEU A 40 -28.42 22.28 -4.40
N ALA A 41 -28.06 23.39 -3.75
CA ALA A 41 -27.99 24.71 -4.36
C ALA A 41 -26.62 25.33 -4.05
N CYS A 42 -25.79 25.49 -5.08
CA CYS A 42 -24.57 26.27 -5.02
C CYS A 42 -24.91 27.75 -4.76
N SER A 43 -24.36 28.33 -3.69
CA SER A 43 -24.34 29.78 -3.46
C SER A 43 -23.11 30.20 -2.66
N THR A 44 -22.25 30.97 -3.33
CA THR A 44 -21.30 32.00 -2.86
C THR A 44 -20.89 32.02 -1.38
N ALA A 45 -19.60 31.75 -1.15
CA ALA A 45 -18.81 32.00 0.06
C ALA A 45 -19.30 31.28 1.33
N VAL A 46 -18.94 30.00 1.44
CA VAL A 46 -19.04 29.24 2.69
C VAL A 46 -17.90 29.72 3.61
N PRO A 47 -18.20 30.24 4.82
CA PRO A 47 -17.18 30.44 5.84
C PRO A 47 -16.65 29.06 6.25
N CYS A 48 -15.33 28.88 6.24
CA CYS A 48 -14.70 27.61 6.58
C CYS A 48 -15.22 27.05 7.92
N PRO A 49 -15.64 25.77 7.97
CA PRO A 49 -16.25 25.21 9.16
C PRO A 49 -15.25 24.92 10.30
N THR A 50 -13.94 25.18 10.16
CA THR A 50 -12.96 25.07 11.25
C THR A 50 -11.91 26.19 11.20
N PRO A 51 -11.44 26.70 12.36
CA PRO A 51 -10.45 27.78 12.42
C PRO A 51 -9.01 27.36 12.07
N PHE A 52 -8.75 26.10 11.71
CA PHE A 52 -7.38 25.57 11.55
C PHE A 52 -6.91 25.44 10.09
N HIS A 53 -7.81 25.30 9.11
CA HIS A 53 -7.44 25.22 7.67
C HIS A 53 -7.56 26.56 6.93
N CYS A 54 -7.77 27.66 7.66
CA CYS A 54 -7.82 28.99 7.07
C CYS A 54 -6.50 29.72 7.26
N ILE A 55 -5.82 30.02 6.15
CA ILE A 55 -4.87 31.12 6.12
C ILE A 55 -5.67 32.37 5.77
N ASP A 56 -5.80 33.30 6.72
CA ASP A 56 -6.53 34.57 6.56
C ASP A 56 -7.97 34.46 5.99
N GLY A 57 -8.63 33.33 6.24
CA GLY A 57 -10.01 33.07 5.79
C GLY A 57 -10.13 32.49 4.36
N THR A 58 -9.01 32.09 3.75
CA THR A 58 -8.99 31.28 2.52
C THR A 58 -8.72 29.82 2.88
N CYS A 59 -9.55 28.91 2.38
CA CYS A 59 -9.56 27.49 2.79
C CYS A 59 -8.74 26.57 1.86
N GLU A 60 -8.03 27.09 0.88
CA GLU A 60 -7.45 26.28 -0.22
C GLU A 60 -6.16 26.93 -0.75
N ALA A 61 -5.27 27.36 0.13
CA ALA A 61 -4.01 27.94 -0.30
C ALA A 61 -2.98 26.82 -0.52
N ALA A 62 -2.93 26.26 -1.73
CA ALA A 62 -1.81 25.43 -2.17
C ALA A 62 -0.51 26.22 -1.96
N PRO A 63 0.47 25.73 -1.17
CA PRO A 63 1.63 26.53 -0.76
C PRO A 63 2.39 27.18 -1.91
N CYS A 64 2.57 26.49 -3.03
CA CYS A 64 3.24 27.04 -4.22
C CYS A 64 2.46 28.18 -4.90
N SER A 65 1.13 28.23 -4.74
CA SER A 65 0.31 29.35 -5.26
C SER A 65 0.28 30.55 -4.32
N HIS A 66 0.79 30.39 -3.09
CA HIS A 66 0.71 31.37 -2.01
C HIS A 66 1.99 31.42 -1.18
N GLU A 67 3.15 31.43 -1.84
CA GLU A 67 4.47 31.49 -1.21
C GLU A 67 4.61 32.66 -0.22
N GLU A 68 3.82 33.73 -0.38
CA GLU A 68 3.83 34.88 0.53
C GLU A 68 3.47 34.54 1.98
N PHE A 69 2.80 33.41 2.23
CA PHE A 69 2.48 32.94 3.57
C PHE A 69 3.64 32.21 4.26
N TRP A 70 4.69 31.83 3.52
CA TRP A 70 5.92 31.24 4.05
C TRP A 70 7.15 32.09 3.70
N PRO A 71 7.25 33.32 4.25
CA PRO A 71 8.29 34.28 3.85
C PRO A 71 9.72 33.92 4.30
N LEU A 72 9.91 32.81 5.02
CA LEU A 72 11.18 32.37 5.55
C LEU A 72 11.52 30.98 5.03
N ALA A 73 12.80 30.72 4.78
CA ALA A 73 13.24 29.42 4.31
C ALA A 73 14.60 28.98 4.91
N ARG A 74 14.84 27.67 4.88
CA ARG A 74 16.12 27.01 5.19
C ARG A 74 16.56 26.16 4.01
N ALA A 75 17.65 26.57 3.38
CA ALA A 75 18.26 25.81 2.30
C ALA A 75 19.28 24.81 2.83
N SER A 76 19.27 23.60 2.29
CA SER A 76 20.39 22.68 2.46
C SER A 76 21.66 23.28 1.85
N SER A 77 22.81 22.99 2.48
CA SER A 77 24.11 23.34 1.90
C SER A 77 24.72 22.24 1.01
N ARG A 78 24.04 21.09 0.92
CA ARG A 78 24.55 19.86 0.32
C ARG A 78 23.62 19.29 -0.74
N LEU A 79 22.31 19.44 -0.57
CA LEU A 79 21.26 18.87 -1.41
C LEU A 79 20.37 19.99 -1.98
N PRO A 80 19.63 19.74 -3.06
CA PRO A 80 18.63 20.69 -3.59
C PRO A 80 17.35 20.63 -2.75
N LEU A 81 17.41 21.07 -1.50
CA LEU A 81 16.28 21.07 -0.54
C LEU A 81 16.05 22.47 0.02
N LEU A 82 14.80 22.89 0.09
CA LEU A 82 14.38 24.17 0.65
C LEU A 82 13.16 24.03 1.57
N VAL A 83 13.34 24.24 2.88
CA VAL A 83 12.25 24.16 3.86
C VAL A 83 11.70 25.56 4.14
N HIS A 84 10.45 25.80 3.75
CA HIS A 84 9.68 27.03 3.92
C HIS A 84 8.86 27.02 5.21
N TYR A 85 8.83 28.14 5.90
CA TYR A 85 8.13 28.28 7.19
C TYR A 85 7.66 29.72 7.43
N ARG A 86 6.73 29.91 8.38
CA ARG A 86 5.97 31.17 8.47
C ARG A 86 6.60 32.18 9.41
N ASP A 87 7.02 31.73 10.58
CA ASP A 87 7.48 32.62 11.66
C ASP A 87 8.91 32.29 12.11
N ALA A 88 9.67 33.33 12.50
CA ALA A 88 11.05 33.15 12.96
C ALA A 88 11.18 32.18 14.16
N SER A 89 10.13 32.03 14.98
CA SER A 89 10.07 31.05 16.07
C SER A 89 10.05 29.59 15.62
N GLU A 90 9.71 29.32 14.35
CA GLU A 90 9.66 27.97 13.77
C GLU A 90 11.02 27.56 13.16
N THR A 91 12.00 28.45 13.16
CA THR A 91 13.36 28.21 12.66
C THR A 91 13.96 26.90 13.15
N ALA A 92 13.84 26.60 14.45
CA ALA A 92 14.45 25.40 15.01
C ALA A 92 13.81 24.11 14.45
N MET A 93 12.49 24.13 14.22
CA MET A 93 11.79 23.01 13.59
C MET A 93 12.16 22.91 12.10
N ALA A 94 12.29 24.02 11.39
CA ALA A 94 12.75 24.02 10.01
C ALA A 94 14.18 23.46 9.86
N ASP A 95 15.08 23.82 10.79
CA ASP A 95 16.44 23.26 10.83
C ASP A 95 16.41 21.74 11.13
N GLU A 96 15.51 21.29 12.00
CA GLU A 96 15.31 19.87 12.34
C GLU A 96 14.75 19.06 11.17
N VAL A 97 13.68 19.53 10.52
CA VAL A 97 13.10 18.90 9.31
C VAL A 97 14.14 18.82 8.20
N LEU A 98 14.86 19.92 7.93
CA LEU A 98 15.92 19.94 6.91
C LEU A 98 17.00 18.90 7.20
N SER A 99 17.45 18.80 8.46
CA SER A 99 18.47 17.83 8.85
C SER A 99 18.01 16.38 8.67
N ARG A 100 16.75 16.06 8.98
CA ARG A 100 16.18 14.72 8.83
C ARG A 100 16.02 14.35 7.35
N LEU A 101 15.50 15.26 6.54
CA LEU A 101 15.41 15.07 5.08
C LEU A 101 16.78 14.86 4.44
N GLU A 102 17.81 15.57 4.88
CA GLU A 102 19.19 15.33 4.41
C GLU A 102 19.69 13.91 4.73
N GLU A 103 19.29 13.34 5.87
CA GLU A 103 19.61 11.97 6.28
C GLU A 103 18.82 10.94 5.46
N TYR A 104 17.51 11.14 5.30
CA TYR A 104 16.64 10.22 4.56
C TYR A 104 16.95 10.21 3.07
N TRP A 105 17.34 11.35 2.51
CA TRP A 105 17.88 11.42 1.16
C TRP A 105 19.14 10.57 0.97
N ASP A 106 20.05 10.51 1.95
CA ASP A 106 21.23 9.64 1.87
C ASP A 106 20.84 8.16 1.86
N VAL A 107 19.74 7.79 2.52
CA VAL A 107 19.22 6.42 2.48
C VAL A 107 18.51 6.18 1.15
N GLU A 108 17.44 6.89 0.86
CA GLU A 108 16.56 6.60 -0.28
C GLU A 108 17.24 6.87 -1.63
N VAL A 109 17.87 8.02 -1.81
CA VAL A 109 18.51 8.38 -3.09
C VAL A 109 19.88 7.72 -3.22
N HIS A 110 20.74 7.81 -2.20
CA HIS A 110 22.13 7.34 -2.34
C HIS A 110 22.33 5.87 -2.01
N THR A 111 21.56 5.29 -1.10
CA THR A 111 21.71 3.88 -0.70
C THR A 111 20.74 2.98 -1.47
N LEU A 112 19.46 3.34 -1.55
CA LEU A 112 18.44 2.54 -2.26
C LEU A 112 18.41 2.82 -3.77
N GLY A 113 18.95 3.96 -4.22
CA GLY A 113 19.15 4.26 -5.64
C GLY A 113 17.91 4.83 -6.34
N PHE A 114 17.00 5.45 -5.59
CA PHE A 114 15.95 6.30 -6.16
C PHE A 114 16.55 7.48 -6.92
N GLU A 115 15.83 7.96 -7.93
CA GLU A 115 16.19 9.22 -8.58
C GLU A 115 15.68 10.39 -7.70
N PRO A 116 16.47 11.46 -7.52
CA PRO A 116 16.05 12.60 -6.69
C PRO A 116 14.83 13.31 -7.31
N PRO A 117 14.03 14.06 -6.52
CA PRO A 117 12.90 14.82 -7.03
C PRO A 117 13.31 15.73 -8.20
N LEU A 118 12.41 15.86 -9.17
CA LEU A 118 12.67 16.66 -10.36
C LEU A 118 12.82 18.15 -10.01
N PRO A 119 13.77 18.86 -10.64
CA PRO A 119 13.80 20.32 -10.62
C PRO A 119 12.48 20.88 -11.13
N ASP A 120 11.92 21.84 -10.42
CA ASP A 120 10.62 22.40 -10.74
C ASP A 120 10.69 23.66 -11.64
N GLY A 121 11.89 24.24 -11.80
CA GLY A 121 12.11 25.45 -12.58
C GLY A 121 11.65 26.74 -11.91
N ALA A 122 11.64 26.79 -10.57
CA ALA A 122 11.05 27.86 -9.77
C ALA A 122 9.54 28.05 -10.06
N ARG A 123 8.84 26.93 -10.26
CA ARG A 123 7.36 26.89 -10.33
C ARG A 123 6.77 27.00 -8.93
N CYS A 124 7.48 26.46 -7.95
CA CYS A 124 7.32 26.57 -6.54
C CYS A 124 8.63 27.12 -5.96
N GLY A 125 8.53 28.05 -5.01
CA GLY A 125 9.73 28.65 -4.43
C GLY A 125 10.63 29.41 -5.44
N PRO A 126 11.86 29.75 -5.02
CA PRO A 126 12.71 30.68 -5.75
C PRO A 126 13.71 30.04 -6.73
N ASP A 127 13.91 28.71 -6.70
CA ASP A 127 14.94 28.00 -7.47
C ASP A 127 14.55 26.54 -7.75
N ASP A 128 15.49 25.73 -8.25
CA ASP A 128 15.30 24.33 -8.66
C ASP A 128 15.31 23.32 -7.49
N SER A 129 15.19 23.78 -6.24
CA SER A 129 15.19 22.92 -5.06
C SER A 129 13.85 22.20 -4.89
N PHE A 130 13.85 21.03 -4.25
CA PHE A 130 12.62 20.43 -3.75
C PHE A 130 12.11 21.21 -2.54
N ASP A 131 10.94 21.81 -2.68
CA ASP A 131 10.32 22.69 -1.67
C ASP A 131 9.49 21.89 -0.65
N VAL A 132 9.69 22.23 0.63
CA VAL A 132 8.98 21.63 1.76
C VAL A 132 8.33 22.73 2.60
N PHE A 133 7.01 22.73 2.73
CA PHE A 133 6.25 23.76 3.44
C PHE A 133 5.79 23.29 4.80
N LEU A 134 6.27 23.94 5.87
CA LEU A 134 5.80 23.68 7.22
C LEU A 134 4.46 24.39 7.45
N TRP A 135 3.40 23.62 7.67
CA TRP A 135 2.04 24.12 7.86
C TRP A 135 1.45 23.63 9.18
N ARG A 136 1.58 24.46 10.21
CA ARG A 136 0.93 24.22 11.50
C ARG A 136 -0.60 24.16 11.39
N GLY A 137 -1.20 23.09 11.90
CA GLY A 137 -2.65 22.86 11.87
C GLY A 137 -3.15 22.25 10.57
N TYR A 138 -2.25 21.82 9.68
CA TYR A 138 -2.60 21.04 8.50
C TYR A 138 -2.99 19.60 8.88
N GLU A 139 -2.48 19.09 10.02
CA GLU A 139 -2.79 17.75 10.57
C GLU A 139 -2.39 16.58 9.64
N GLY A 140 -1.35 16.74 8.81
CA GLY A 140 -0.88 15.71 7.86
C GLY A 140 0.45 16.04 7.19
N GLY A 141 0.82 15.19 6.24
CA GLY A 141 1.80 15.43 5.19
C GLY A 141 1.19 15.04 3.84
N ASP A 142 1.62 15.67 2.76
CA ASP A 142 1.30 15.25 1.39
C ASP A 142 2.29 15.82 0.38
N VAL A 143 2.48 15.07 -0.71
CA VAL A 143 3.22 15.51 -1.89
C VAL A 143 2.26 15.86 -3.02
N GLU A 144 2.41 17.06 -3.56
CA GLU A 144 1.56 17.57 -4.65
C GLU A 144 2.36 17.77 -5.93
N SER A 145 1.75 17.36 -7.06
CA SER A 145 2.30 17.58 -8.41
C SER A 145 2.25 19.05 -8.84
N LEU A 146 3.33 19.51 -9.48
CA LEU A 146 3.43 20.81 -10.16
C LEU A 146 3.08 20.74 -11.65
N GLY A 147 2.51 19.61 -12.09
CA GLY A 147 2.15 19.28 -13.46
C GLY A 147 3.29 18.66 -14.27
N ASP A 148 2.89 18.00 -15.36
CA ASP A 148 3.72 17.15 -16.24
C ASP A 148 5.12 17.72 -16.54
N GLU A 149 6.12 16.84 -16.61
CA GLU A 149 7.46 17.16 -17.08
C GLU A 149 7.65 16.82 -18.57
N PRO A 150 7.56 17.81 -19.49
CA PRO A 150 7.57 17.54 -20.92
C PRO A 150 8.95 17.16 -21.48
N SER A 151 10.01 17.19 -20.68
CA SER A 151 11.38 16.86 -21.13
C SER A 151 11.73 15.38 -21.03
N THR A 152 10.97 14.59 -20.29
CA THR A 152 11.12 13.13 -20.20
C THR A 152 10.22 12.44 -21.23
N SER A 153 10.36 11.12 -21.33
CA SER A 153 9.51 10.29 -22.18
C SER A 153 8.52 9.45 -21.39
N TRP A 154 8.39 9.68 -20.08
CA TRP A 154 7.52 8.96 -19.18
C TRP A 154 6.70 9.93 -18.31
N ASP A 155 5.72 9.42 -17.58
CA ASP A 155 4.72 10.18 -16.84
C ASP A 155 5.24 10.66 -15.48
N ASP A 156 6.24 11.54 -15.49
CA ASP A 156 6.80 12.12 -14.26
C ASP A 156 6.40 13.59 -14.04
N THR A 157 6.51 14.02 -12.79
CA THR A 157 6.19 15.37 -12.37
C THR A 157 7.19 15.87 -11.31
N PRO A 158 7.64 17.12 -11.36
CA PRO A 158 8.14 17.76 -10.17
C PRO A 158 7.00 17.94 -9.18
N ALA A 159 7.37 17.95 -7.91
CA ALA A 159 6.43 17.99 -6.82
C ALA A 159 7.00 18.83 -5.68
N TYR A 160 6.16 19.10 -4.69
CA TYR A 160 6.55 19.73 -3.42
C TYR A 160 5.87 19.00 -2.26
N LEU A 161 6.41 19.17 -1.06
CA LEU A 161 5.88 18.57 0.16
C LEU A 161 5.22 19.63 1.04
N THR A 162 4.03 19.34 1.57
CA THR A 162 3.43 20.06 2.70
C THR A 162 3.46 19.19 3.94
N LEU A 163 3.78 19.75 5.12
CA LEU A 163 3.90 18.97 6.35
C LEU A 163 3.49 19.76 7.59
N ASP A 164 2.75 19.14 8.51
CA ASP A 164 2.56 19.63 9.88
C ASP A 164 3.47 18.90 10.89
N PRO A 165 4.71 19.38 11.13
CA PRO A 165 5.62 18.72 12.06
C PRO A 165 5.22 18.88 13.54
N TRP A 166 4.13 19.60 13.83
CA TRP A 166 3.58 19.78 15.17
C TRP A 166 2.25 19.03 15.39
N GLY A 167 1.70 18.44 14.33
CA GLY A 167 0.41 17.76 14.32
C GLY A 167 0.49 16.31 14.79
N PRO A 168 -0.59 15.53 14.58
CA PRO A 168 -0.66 14.12 14.94
C PRO A 168 0.41 13.24 14.26
N TYR A 169 0.81 13.61 13.04
CA TYR A 169 1.88 12.94 12.26
C TYR A 169 3.24 13.64 12.43
N GLY A 170 3.31 14.67 13.26
CA GLY A 170 4.55 15.30 13.68
C GLY A 170 5.07 14.71 14.99
N GLY A 171 5.93 15.47 15.68
CA GLY A 171 6.40 15.10 17.01
C GLY A 171 7.10 13.74 17.05
N GLU A 172 6.46 12.74 17.67
CA GLU A 172 7.03 11.39 17.80
C GLU A 172 6.99 10.58 16.50
N HIS A 173 6.09 10.91 15.57
CA HIS A 173 5.95 10.24 14.27
C HIS A 173 6.65 10.99 13.12
N LEU A 174 7.28 12.14 13.43
CA LEU A 174 7.86 13.03 12.42
C LEU A 174 8.91 12.33 11.54
N ASP A 175 9.64 11.35 12.10
CA ASP A 175 10.66 10.62 11.35
C ASP A 175 10.04 9.72 10.27
N SER A 176 9.10 8.86 10.65
CA SER A 176 8.34 8.03 9.69
C SER A 176 7.62 8.88 8.65
N THR A 177 6.92 9.93 9.06
CA THR A 177 6.22 10.81 8.11
C THR A 177 7.18 11.49 7.12
N LEU A 178 8.34 11.97 7.57
CA LEU A 178 9.30 12.57 6.63
C LEU A 178 9.89 11.57 5.64
N ALA A 179 10.16 10.33 6.06
CA ALA A 179 10.63 9.27 5.17
C ALA A 179 9.53 8.86 4.16
N HIS A 180 8.30 8.70 4.65
CA HIS A 180 7.12 8.39 3.85
C HIS A 180 6.89 9.43 2.75
N GLU A 181 6.80 10.69 3.14
CA GLU A 181 6.49 11.78 2.23
C GLU A 181 7.65 12.12 1.29
N LEU A 182 8.91 12.00 1.74
CA LEU A 182 10.05 12.09 0.83
C LEU A 182 9.94 11.01 -0.25
N ASN A 183 9.52 9.79 0.11
CA ASN A 183 9.39 8.72 -0.86
C ASN A 183 8.39 9.06 -1.95
N HIS A 184 7.22 9.63 -1.64
CA HIS A 184 6.27 10.08 -2.67
C HIS A 184 6.89 11.05 -3.69
N ALA A 185 7.75 11.98 -3.25
CA ALA A 185 8.46 12.86 -4.17
C ALA A 185 9.47 12.12 -5.07
N LEU A 186 10.05 11.02 -4.57
CA LEU A 186 10.93 10.14 -5.36
C LEU A 186 10.15 9.18 -6.26
N GLN A 187 8.89 8.88 -5.96
CA GLN A 187 7.98 8.10 -6.80
C GLN A 187 7.50 8.94 -7.99
N ALA A 188 7.21 10.22 -7.75
CA ALA A 188 6.75 11.19 -8.74
C ALA A 188 7.69 11.38 -9.95
N VAL A 189 8.98 11.01 -9.83
CA VAL A 189 9.97 11.11 -10.93
C VAL A 189 9.96 9.89 -11.87
N HIS A 190 9.11 8.91 -11.56
CA HIS A 190 9.00 7.65 -12.29
C HIS A 190 7.65 7.53 -12.97
N ASP A 191 6.57 7.64 -12.21
CA ASP A 191 5.22 7.47 -12.70
C ASP A 191 4.21 8.11 -11.73
N TRP A 192 3.62 9.24 -12.10
CA TRP A 192 2.65 9.96 -11.29
C TRP A 192 1.23 9.40 -11.37
N ASN A 193 0.91 8.65 -12.44
CA ASN A 193 -0.45 8.17 -12.70
C ASN A 193 -0.69 6.73 -12.24
N GLU A 194 0.31 6.13 -11.60
CA GLU A 194 0.24 4.81 -10.98
C GLU A 194 -0.80 4.77 -9.84
N THR A 195 -1.21 3.57 -9.46
CA THR A 195 -2.32 3.36 -8.53
C THR A 195 -2.00 3.87 -7.11
N PRO A 196 -2.95 4.54 -6.41
CA PRO A 196 -2.73 5.05 -5.06
C PRO A 196 -2.21 3.98 -4.08
N ILE A 197 -2.74 2.76 -4.16
CA ILE A 197 -2.27 1.67 -3.30
C ILE A 197 -0.76 1.42 -3.44
N PHE A 198 -0.19 1.53 -4.65
CA PHE A 198 1.24 1.30 -4.87
C PHE A 198 2.11 2.41 -4.27
N PHE A 199 1.70 3.68 -4.43
CA PHE A 199 2.35 4.83 -3.76
C PHE A 199 2.48 4.58 -2.25
N GLU A 200 1.34 4.30 -1.62
CA GLU A 200 1.23 4.22 -0.17
C GLU A 200 1.90 2.97 0.39
N MET A 201 1.71 1.80 -0.24
CA MET A 201 2.31 0.56 0.26
C MET A 201 3.85 0.58 0.15
N THR A 202 4.40 1.30 -0.82
CA THR A 202 5.86 1.43 -0.99
C THR A 202 6.43 2.50 -0.07
N ALA A 203 5.72 3.61 0.15
CA ALA A 203 6.08 4.63 1.14
C ALA A 203 6.04 4.05 2.57
N GLN A 204 5.01 3.25 2.90
CA GLN A 204 4.91 2.55 4.18
C GLN A 204 6.06 1.55 4.41
N PHE A 205 6.48 0.84 3.36
CA PHE A 205 7.65 -0.04 3.44
C PHE A 205 8.94 0.74 3.68
N ILE A 206 9.05 1.97 3.15
CA ILE A 206 10.22 2.81 3.32
C ILE A 206 10.38 3.30 4.76
N GLU A 207 9.30 3.51 5.50
CA GLU A 207 9.37 3.83 6.94
C GLU A 207 10.19 2.78 7.71
N GLU A 208 9.95 1.48 7.51
CA GLU A 208 10.72 0.39 8.13
C GLU A 208 12.18 0.36 7.65
N VAL A 209 12.46 0.78 6.42
CA VAL A 209 13.83 0.75 5.86
C VAL A 209 14.66 1.92 6.35
N VAL A 210 14.07 3.10 6.44
CA VAL A 210 14.75 4.36 6.76
C VAL A 210 14.75 4.63 8.27
N VAL A 211 13.64 4.29 8.95
CA VAL A 211 13.42 4.56 10.38
C VAL A 211 13.05 3.25 11.11
N PRO A 212 13.92 2.22 11.13
CA PRO A 212 13.59 0.89 11.67
C PRO A 212 13.31 0.85 13.19
N ASP A 213 13.61 1.93 13.91
CA ASP A 213 13.32 2.07 15.35
C ASP A 213 11.90 2.66 15.61
N ASP A 214 11.19 3.11 14.57
CA ASP A 214 9.80 3.56 14.66
C ASP A 214 8.84 2.45 14.19
N ASP A 215 8.00 2.00 15.12
CA ASP A 215 7.07 0.90 14.92
C ASP A 215 5.68 1.36 14.43
N ALA A 216 5.47 2.66 14.17
CA ALA A 216 4.17 3.21 13.75
C ALA A 216 3.58 2.48 12.53
N TRP A 217 4.42 2.12 11.56
CA TRP A 217 4.01 1.39 10.37
C TRP A 217 3.32 0.05 10.67
N LYS A 218 3.68 -0.60 11.79
CA LYS A 218 3.13 -1.90 12.19
C LYS A 218 1.66 -1.80 12.56
N GLU A 219 1.19 -0.61 12.94
CA GLU A 219 -0.21 -0.39 13.28
C GLU A 219 -1.10 -0.62 12.05
N TYR A 220 -0.68 -0.21 10.86
CA TYR A 220 -1.48 -0.38 9.64
C TYR A 220 -1.69 -1.83 9.20
N LEU A 221 -0.90 -2.77 9.73
CA LEU A 221 -1.05 -4.19 9.42
C LEU A 221 -2.41 -4.76 9.84
N PHE A 222 -3.10 -4.16 10.82
CA PHE A 222 -4.40 -4.68 11.28
C PHE A 222 -5.41 -4.74 10.14
N ASP A 223 -5.42 -3.72 9.28
CA ASP A 223 -6.50 -3.52 8.32
C ASP A 223 -6.30 -4.39 7.09
N TYR A 224 -5.09 -4.36 6.54
CA TYR A 224 -4.68 -5.27 5.47
C TYR A 224 -4.89 -6.74 5.85
N GLN A 225 -4.53 -7.11 7.09
CA GLN A 225 -4.69 -8.48 7.58
C GLN A 225 -6.13 -8.84 7.93
N ALA A 226 -6.98 -7.87 8.29
CA ALA A 226 -8.41 -8.09 8.52
C ALA A 226 -9.18 -8.42 7.23
N HIS A 227 -8.64 -8.01 6.08
CA HIS A 227 -9.26 -8.17 4.76
C HIS A 227 -8.43 -9.08 3.83
N PRO A 228 -8.13 -10.33 4.21
CA PRO A 228 -7.37 -11.24 3.35
C PRO A 228 -8.14 -11.58 2.07
N ASP A 229 -9.45 -11.43 2.07
CA ASP A 229 -10.38 -11.75 0.99
C ASP A 229 -10.51 -10.65 -0.06
N TRP A 230 -9.97 -9.46 0.19
CA TRP A 230 -9.87 -8.38 -0.80
C TRP A 230 -8.75 -8.65 -1.79
N ALA A 231 -8.81 -8.01 -2.95
CA ALA A 231 -7.73 -8.07 -3.93
C ALA A 231 -6.45 -7.50 -3.31
N PHE A 232 -5.30 -8.03 -3.72
CA PHE A 232 -4.00 -7.62 -3.16
C PHE A 232 -3.75 -6.10 -3.32
N ASP A 233 -4.21 -5.59 -4.45
CA ASP A 233 -4.15 -4.24 -5.03
C ASP A 233 -5.51 -3.52 -4.92
N PHE A 234 -6.35 -3.91 -3.95
CA PHE A 234 -7.66 -3.30 -3.74
C PHE A 234 -7.53 -1.84 -3.33
N ASP A 235 -8.14 -0.97 -4.14
CA ASP A 235 -8.24 0.46 -3.91
C ASP A 235 -9.68 0.81 -3.55
N ASP A 236 -9.86 1.38 -2.35
CA ASP A 236 -11.14 1.87 -1.84
C ASP A 236 -11.21 3.38 -1.71
N ASP A 237 -10.37 4.10 -2.46
CA ASP A 237 -10.36 5.57 -2.49
C ASP A 237 -10.15 6.17 -1.08
N TYR A 238 -9.15 5.64 -0.37
CA TYR A 238 -8.77 6.07 0.98
C TYR A 238 -9.87 5.87 2.05
N GLU A 239 -10.85 4.99 1.82
CA GLU A 239 -11.89 4.68 2.81
C GLU A 239 -11.32 3.93 4.03
N THR A 240 -10.24 3.15 3.84
CA THR A 240 -9.62 2.36 4.90
C THR A 240 -8.09 2.52 4.94
N TYR A 241 -7.42 1.75 5.81
CA TYR A 241 -5.97 1.69 5.95
C TYR A 241 -5.35 0.52 5.18
N TYR A 242 -6.12 -0.12 4.29
CA TYR A 242 -5.74 -1.36 3.63
C TYR A 242 -4.42 -1.25 2.86
N PHE A 243 -4.26 -0.18 2.08
CA PHE A 243 -3.09 0.04 1.23
C PHE A 243 -1.79 0.28 2.03
N TYR A 244 -1.84 1.01 3.16
CA TYR A 244 -0.67 1.16 4.04
C TYR A 244 -0.19 -0.22 4.53
N GLY A 245 -1.11 -1.04 5.06
CA GLY A 245 -0.77 -2.38 5.55
C GLY A 245 -0.30 -3.34 4.44
N ALA A 246 -0.59 -3.05 3.17
CA ALA A 246 -0.13 -3.85 2.03
C ALA A 246 1.40 -3.79 1.85
N GLY A 247 2.10 -2.81 2.46
CA GLY A 247 3.56 -2.74 2.51
C GLY A 247 4.23 -4.01 3.09
N LEU A 248 3.46 -4.84 3.83
CA LEU A 248 3.88 -6.18 4.25
C LEU A 248 4.36 -7.07 3.09
N TYR A 249 3.85 -6.89 1.88
CA TYR A 249 4.32 -7.60 0.70
C TYR A 249 5.76 -7.27 0.34
N PHE A 250 6.18 -6.01 0.45
CA PHE A 250 7.55 -5.62 0.17
C PHE A 250 8.53 -6.08 1.25
N LEU A 251 8.07 -6.19 2.51
CA LEU A 251 8.85 -6.87 3.56
C LEU A 251 9.05 -8.35 3.24
N TYR A 252 8.02 -9.02 2.72
CA TYR A 252 8.15 -10.38 2.20
C TYR A 252 9.16 -10.45 1.05
N LEU A 253 9.03 -9.60 0.03
CA LEU A 253 9.95 -9.63 -1.13
C LEU A 253 11.40 -9.38 -0.70
N ARG A 254 11.63 -8.38 0.15
CA ARG A 254 12.94 -8.08 0.75
C ARG A 254 13.54 -9.34 1.36
N GLN A 255 12.78 -10.08 2.17
CA GLN A 255 13.29 -11.24 2.90
C GLN A 255 13.37 -12.54 2.07
N ALA A 256 12.38 -12.80 1.22
CA ALA A 256 12.21 -14.07 0.51
C ALA A 256 12.90 -14.12 -0.85
N VAL A 257 13.09 -12.96 -1.48
CA VAL A 257 13.55 -12.86 -2.88
C VAL A 257 14.86 -12.08 -3.00
N PHE A 258 14.99 -10.99 -2.25
CA PHE A 258 16.10 -10.03 -2.37
C PHE A 258 17.14 -10.12 -1.26
N ASP A 259 17.16 -11.20 -0.48
CA ASP A 259 18.19 -11.47 0.55
C ASP A 259 18.40 -10.32 1.56
N GLY A 260 17.33 -9.58 1.87
CA GLY A 260 17.32 -8.44 2.78
C GLY A 260 17.58 -7.09 2.12
N ASP A 261 17.91 -7.05 0.82
CA ASP A 261 18.15 -5.82 0.06
C ASP A 261 16.83 -5.10 -0.24
N ALA A 262 16.78 -3.80 0.04
CA ALA A 262 15.64 -2.93 -0.23
C ALA A 262 15.81 -2.10 -1.52
N ALA A 263 16.99 -2.11 -2.15
CA ALA A 263 17.25 -1.34 -3.37
C ALA A 263 16.45 -1.85 -4.59
N PHE A 264 15.81 -3.03 -4.50
CA PHE A 264 14.89 -3.49 -5.55
C PHE A 264 13.71 -2.54 -5.74
N LEU A 265 13.31 -1.78 -4.70
CA LEU A 265 12.16 -0.88 -4.78
C LEU A 265 12.40 0.27 -5.77
N SER A 266 13.61 0.84 -5.81
CA SER A 266 13.95 1.86 -6.81
C SER A 266 14.03 1.28 -8.23
N ALA A 267 14.40 -0.01 -8.35
CA ALA A 267 14.37 -0.70 -9.63
C ALA A 267 12.93 -0.97 -10.09
N LEU A 268 12.01 -1.23 -9.15
CA LEU A 268 10.59 -1.44 -9.41
C LEU A 268 9.94 -0.16 -9.92
N TRP A 269 10.06 0.97 -9.22
CA TRP A 269 9.53 2.26 -9.70
C TRP A 269 10.11 2.67 -11.06
N ARG A 270 11.40 2.43 -11.28
CA ARG A 270 12.01 2.66 -12.62
C ARG A 270 11.40 1.78 -13.71
N ALA A 271 10.92 0.59 -13.37
CA ALA A 271 10.27 -0.32 -14.30
C ALA A 271 8.81 0.06 -14.59
N CYS A 272 8.13 0.80 -13.70
CA CYS A 272 6.78 1.37 -13.94
C CYS A 272 6.76 2.49 -14.98
N ARG A 273 7.91 3.10 -15.31
CA ARG A 273 7.98 4.24 -16.25
C ARG A 273 7.22 4.00 -17.55
N ASN A 274 6.09 4.69 -17.70
CA ASN A 274 5.21 4.60 -18.86
C ASN A 274 5.10 5.94 -19.60
N PRO A 275 4.85 5.96 -20.92
CA PRO A 275 4.57 7.21 -21.64
C PRO A 275 3.35 7.95 -21.08
N PRO A 276 3.36 9.30 -21.01
CA PRO A 276 2.26 10.07 -20.45
C PRO A 276 0.89 9.70 -21.04
N GLY A 277 -0.07 9.43 -20.16
CA GLY A 277 -1.44 9.09 -20.51
C GLY A 277 -1.66 7.67 -21.06
N THR A 278 -0.69 6.76 -20.88
CA THR A 278 -0.87 5.33 -21.15
C THR A 278 -1.05 4.48 -19.90
N ASN A 279 -0.42 4.87 -18.78
CA ASN A 279 -0.40 4.13 -17.51
C ASN A 279 0.05 2.66 -17.65
N GLU A 280 1.07 2.42 -18.48
CA GLU A 280 1.52 1.06 -18.84
C GLU A 280 3.04 0.99 -19.05
N PRO A 281 3.79 0.18 -18.27
CA PRO A 281 3.32 -0.91 -17.43
C PRO A 281 2.80 -0.46 -16.07
N ASP A 282 1.78 -1.15 -15.53
CA ASP A 282 1.42 -1.08 -14.11
C ASP A 282 2.50 -1.71 -13.22
N PHE A 283 2.42 -1.45 -11.91
CA PHE A 283 3.40 -1.96 -10.96
C PHE A 283 3.46 -3.50 -10.88
N GLU A 284 2.38 -4.23 -11.17
CA GLU A 284 2.37 -5.69 -11.27
C GLU A 284 3.21 -6.21 -12.44
N ASP A 285 3.16 -5.53 -13.58
CA ASP A 285 4.01 -5.81 -14.74
C ASP A 285 5.47 -5.46 -14.43
N ALA A 286 5.69 -4.34 -13.75
CA ALA A 286 7.01 -3.94 -13.27
C ALA A 286 7.57 -4.96 -12.26
N LEU A 287 6.71 -5.55 -11.41
CA LEU A 287 7.07 -6.64 -10.50
C LEU A 287 7.56 -7.87 -11.27
N ASP A 288 6.88 -8.28 -12.35
CA ASP A 288 7.34 -9.37 -13.20
C ASP A 288 8.75 -9.09 -13.78
N VAL A 289 9.04 -7.85 -14.15
CA VAL A 289 10.38 -7.45 -14.63
C VAL A 289 11.44 -7.60 -13.55
N VAL A 290 11.20 -7.10 -12.33
CA VAL A 290 12.20 -7.15 -11.23
C VAL A 290 12.35 -8.54 -10.61
N LEU A 291 11.31 -9.38 -10.68
CA LEU A 291 11.32 -10.76 -10.16
C LEU A 291 11.91 -11.76 -11.17
N ALA A 292 11.88 -11.47 -12.47
CA ALA A 292 12.38 -12.38 -13.50
C ALA A 292 13.84 -12.87 -13.29
N PRO A 293 14.82 -12.03 -12.86
CA PRO A 293 16.17 -12.49 -12.54
C PRO A 293 16.23 -13.53 -11.42
N HIS A 294 15.22 -13.55 -10.54
CA HIS A 294 15.07 -14.49 -9.42
C HIS A 294 14.24 -15.72 -9.82
N GLY A 295 13.83 -15.83 -11.09
CA GLY A 295 13.07 -16.96 -11.61
C GLY A 295 11.65 -17.04 -11.04
N ARG A 296 11.06 -15.89 -10.70
CA ARG A 296 9.71 -15.75 -10.15
C ARG A 296 8.89 -14.79 -11.01
N THR A 297 7.58 -14.98 -11.01
CA THR A 297 6.60 -13.98 -11.47
C THR A 297 5.88 -13.35 -10.27
N PHE A 298 5.18 -12.25 -10.48
CA PHE A 298 4.30 -11.61 -9.52
C PHE A 298 3.25 -12.60 -8.97
N LEU A 299 2.55 -13.34 -9.84
CA LEU A 299 1.54 -14.29 -9.38
C LEU A 299 2.15 -15.46 -8.58
N GLU A 300 3.38 -15.87 -8.89
CA GLU A 300 4.08 -16.89 -8.10
C GLU A 300 4.53 -16.36 -6.73
N SER A 301 5.05 -15.12 -6.67
CA SER A 301 5.41 -14.49 -5.41
C SER A 301 4.19 -14.23 -4.54
N LEU A 302 3.03 -13.87 -5.11
CA LEU A 302 1.78 -13.66 -4.40
C LEU A 302 1.24 -14.96 -3.77
N VAL A 303 1.35 -16.09 -4.46
CA VAL A 303 0.98 -17.41 -3.91
C VAL A 303 1.77 -17.70 -2.63
N GLU A 304 3.09 -17.50 -2.65
CA GLU A 304 3.93 -17.70 -1.47
C GLU A 304 3.64 -16.66 -0.38
N PHE A 305 3.53 -15.38 -0.74
CA PHE A 305 3.20 -14.30 0.18
C PHE A 305 1.90 -14.56 0.95
N THR A 306 0.88 -15.08 0.27
CA THR A 306 -0.41 -15.38 0.91
C THR A 306 -0.25 -16.43 2.03
N ARG A 307 0.73 -17.35 1.94
CA ARG A 307 1.08 -18.22 3.08
C ARG A 307 1.81 -17.45 4.17
N TRP A 308 2.77 -16.61 3.81
CA TRP A 308 3.56 -15.79 4.74
C TRP A 308 2.67 -14.93 5.64
N ARG A 309 1.56 -14.40 5.11
CA ARG A 309 0.56 -13.66 5.88
C ARG A 309 0.00 -14.44 7.10
N TRP A 310 0.11 -15.76 7.13
CA TRP A 310 -0.28 -16.58 8.30
C TRP A 310 0.76 -16.55 9.43
N TYR A 311 2.05 -16.32 9.13
CA TYR A 311 3.16 -16.37 10.08
C TYR A 311 3.48 -15.00 10.70
N THR A 312 2.45 -14.30 11.15
CA THR A 312 2.57 -12.98 11.79
C THR A 312 2.21 -13.05 13.27
N ALA A 313 2.75 -12.11 14.06
CA ALA A 313 2.49 -11.93 15.48
C ALA A 313 2.58 -13.25 16.26
N GLY A 314 1.48 -13.70 16.90
CA GLY A 314 1.46 -14.94 17.68
C GLY A 314 1.69 -16.23 16.89
N ARG A 315 1.74 -16.17 15.56
CA ARG A 315 2.07 -17.29 14.65
C ARG A 315 3.45 -17.18 14.04
N ASP A 316 4.24 -16.16 14.41
CA ASP A 316 5.62 -16.06 13.98
C ASP A 316 6.40 -17.33 14.37
N ASP A 317 7.23 -17.79 13.43
CA ASP A 317 8.10 -18.95 13.59
C ASP A 317 9.59 -18.58 13.49
N GLY A 318 9.90 -17.28 13.42
CA GLY A 318 11.25 -16.73 13.31
C GLY A 318 11.91 -16.93 11.94
N ARG A 319 11.15 -17.30 10.90
CA ARG A 319 11.68 -17.55 9.54
C ARG A 319 11.13 -16.62 8.48
N HIS A 320 9.91 -16.10 8.66
CA HIS A 320 9.22 -15.34 7.64
C HIS A 320 9.54 -13.86 7.76
N PHE A 321 9.11 -13.19 8.83
CA PHE A 321 9.42 -11.78 9.06
C PHE A 321 10.45 -11.65 10.18
N PRO A 322 11.57 -10.92 10.00
CA PRO A 322 12.60 -10.76 11.04
C PRO A 322 12.04 -10.35 12.41
N ASP A 323 11.06 -9.45 12.42
CA ASP A 323 10.38 -8.97 13.62
C ASP A 323 8.90 -9.35 13.65
N GLY A 324 8.52 -10.45 12.99
CA GLY A 324 7.13 -10.91 12.90
C GLY A 324 6.45 -11.10 14.25
N ALA A 325 7.19 -11.53 15.27
CA ALA A 325 6.70 -11.67 16.65
C ALA A 325 6.39 -10.33 17.34
N SER A 326 6.92 -9.21 16.85
CA SER A 326 6.65 -7.86 17.37
C SER A 326 5.37 -7.25 16.79
N PHE A 327 4.85 -7.80 15.68
CA PHE A 327 3.63 -7.29 15.07
C PHE A 327 2.44 -7.38 16.04
N PRO A 328 1.50 -6.42 15.98
CA PRO A 328 0.31 -6.44 16.83
C PRO A 328 -0.50 -7.72 16.60
N ALA A 329 -1.28 -8.15 17.60
CA ALA A 329 -2.07 -9.38 17.49
C ALA A 329 -3.09 -9.31 16.34
N GLU A 330 -3.55 -8.10 16.04
CA GLU A 330 -4.44 -7.75 14.94
C GLU A 330 -3.80 -7.95 13.56
N ALA A 331 -2.46 -8.00 13.48
CA ALA A 331 -1.75 -8.37 12.25
C ALA A 331 -1.84 -9.87 11.92
N MET A 332 -2.53 -10.69 12.73
CA MET A 332 -2.82 -12.08 12.40
C MET A 332 -4.01 -12.17 11.44
N VAL A 333 -3.81 -12.78 10.26
CA VAL A 333 -4.94 -13.06 9.36
C VAL A 333 -6.06 -13.82 10.09
N PRO A 334 -7.33 -13.38 9.95
CA PRO A 334 -8.47 -14.05 10.53
C PRO A 334 -8.66 -15.41 9.87
N VAL A 335 -9.09 -16.38 10.68
CA VAL A 335 -9.59 -17.65 10.15
C VAL A 335 -11.08 -17.48 9.95
N GLU A 336 -11.50 -17.41 8.68
CA GLU A 336 -12.90 -17.24 8.27
C GLU A 336 -13.80 -18.32 8.87
N ARG A 337 -13.32 -19.57 8.88
CA ARG A 337 -14.08 -20.69 9.42
C ARG A 337 -13.18 -21.76 10.03
N ARG A 338 -13.59 -22.25 11.20
CA ARG A 338 -13.06 -23.48 11.81
C ARG A 338 -13.95 -24.66 11.45
N LEU A 339 -13.37 -25.69 10.87
CA LEU A 339 -14.04 -26.90 10.38
C LEU A 339 -13.45 -28.12 11.08
N ALA A 340 -14.28 -29.13 11.34
CA ALA A 340 -13.77 -30.43 11.75
C ALA A 340 -12.99 -31.08 10.59
N ALA A 341 -11.88 -31.76 10.87
CA ALA A 341 -11.13 -32.51 9.87
C ALA A 341 -11.81 -33.86 9.57
N SER A 342 -13.05 -33.81 9.09
CA SER A 342 -13.87 -34.97 8.73
C SER A 342 -14.54 -34.78 7.37
N PRO A 343 -14.99 -35.87 6.71
CA PRO A 343 -15.64 -35.79 5.42
C PRO A 343 -16.88 -34.89 5.44
N GLN A 344 -16.88 -33.84 4.62
CA GLN A 344 -17.95 -32.86 4.54
C GLN A 344 -17.83 -32.05 3.25
N THR A 345 -18.87 -31.28 2.94
CA THR A 345 -18.86 -30.30 1.84
C THR A 345 -19.20 -28.94 2.43
N VAL A 346 -18.36 -27.95 2.13
CA VAL A 346 -18.45 -26.60 2.66
C VAL A 346 -18.58 -25.64 1.50
N PHE A 347 -19.66 -24.87 1.48
CA PHE A 347 -19.80 -23.74 0.58
C PHE A 347 -19.25 -22.49 1.29
N VAL A 348 -18.41 -21.73 0.57
CA VAL A 348 -17.76 -20.51 1.04
C VAL A 348 -18.34 -19.34 0.24
N GLU A 349 -19.11 -18.50 0.92
CA GLU A 349 -19.72 -17.28 0.40
C GLU A 349 -19.80 -16.24 1.53
N PRO A 350 -19.34 -14.98 1.30
CA PRO A 350 -18.65 -14.54 0.09
C PRO A 350 -17.32 -15.30 -0.14
N GLY A 351 -16.93 -15.45 -1.40
CA GLY A 351 -15.57 -15.87 -1.75
C GLY A 351 -14.60 -14.69 -1.73
N PRO A 352 -13.30 -14.93 -1.97
CA PRO A 352 -12.34 -13.85 -2.14
C PRO A 352 -12.58 -13.12 -3.46
N MET A 353 -12.10 -11.88 -3.55
CA MET A 353 -11.87 -11.17 -4.82
C MET A 353 -10.76 -11.87 -5.63
N MET A 354 -10.55 -11.45 -6.88
CA MET A 354 -9.33 -11.86 -7.60
C MET A 354 -8.11 -11.42 -6.80
N LEU A 355 -7.05 -12.23 -6.75
CA LEU A 355 -5.84 -12.02 -5.92
C LEU A 355 -6.08 -12.03 -4.39
N GLY A 356 -7.33 -12.15 -3.95
CA GLY A 356 -7.68 -12.32 -2.54
C GLY A 356 -7.70 -13.79 -2.10
N ALA A 357 -7.67 -14.00 -0.79
CA ALA A 357 -7.60 -15.31 -0.17
C ALA A 357 -8.57 -15.50 1.01
N VAL A 358 -8.94 -16.76 1.25
CA VAL A 358 -9.69 -17.18 2.44
C VAL A 358 -8.89 -18.18 3.25
N PHE A 359 -8.89 -18.03 4.57
CA PHE A 359 -8.20 -18.90 5.52
C PHE A 359 -9.20 -19.78 6.28
N LEU A 360 -9.13 -21.10 6.09
CA LEU A 360 -10.03 -22.09 6.70
C LEU A 360 -9.25 -23.04 7.61
N GLU A 361 -9.48 -23.04 8.91
CA GLU A 361 -8.80 -23.95 9.83
C GLU A 361 -9.52 -25.30 9.90
N LEU A 362 -8.77 -26.37 9.63
CA LEU A 362 -9.23 -27.75 9.79
C LEU A 362 -8.67 -28.31 11.11
N ALA A 363 -9.54 -28.48 12.09
CA ALA A 363 -9.18 -29.01 13.41
C ALA A 363 -9.38 -30.53 13.47
N ARG A 364 -8.34 -31.25 13.89
CA ARG A 364 -8.34 -32.71 13.98
C ARG A 364 -8.95 -33.16 15.30
N GLU A 365 -10.02 -33.94 15.23
CA GLU A 365 -10.57 -34.67 16.38
C GLU A 365 -9.64 -35.85 16.75
N ALA A 366 -9.75 -36.36 17.98
CA ALA A 366 -8.84 -37.39 18.49
C ALA A 366 -8.82 -38.70 17.67
N ASP A 367 -9.90 -38.98 16.95
CA ASP A 367 -10.11 -40.13 16.08
C ASP A 367 -10.13 -39.78 14.58
N ALA A 368 -9.91 -38.51 14.22
CA ALA A 368 -9.91 -38.07 12.84
C ALA A 368 -8.69 -38.65 12.08
N PRO A 369 -8.83 -38.92 10.77
CA PRO A 369 -7.76 -39.52 9.99
C PRO A 369 -6.52 -38.62 9.94
N GLY A 370 -5.33 -39.24 9.83
CA GLY A 370 -4.06 -38.51 9.71
C GLY A 370 -3.92 -37.69 8.42
N SER A 371 -4.84 -37.90 7.46
CA SER A 371 -4.91 -37.21 6.18
C SER A 371 -6.35 -37.16 5.65
N LEU A 372 -6.65 -36.15 4.84
CA LEU A 372 -7.90 -35.98 4.10
C LEU A 372 -7.62 -35.75 2.62
N ALA A 373 -8.54 -36.17 1.76
CA ALA A 373 -8.57 -35.71 0.38
C ALA A 373 -9.40 -34.41 0.30
N VAL A 374 -8.82 -33.37 -0.29
CA VAL A 374 -9.35 -32.02 -0.44
C VAL A 374 -9.62 -31.78 -1.92
N ASP A 375 -10.85 -31.45 -2.27
CA ASP A 375 -11.28 -31.08 -3.62
C ASP A 375 -11.91 -29.69 -3.59
N LEU A 376 -11.74 -28.92 -4.66
CA LEU A 376 -12.30 -27.57 -4.80
C LEU A 376 -13.08 -27.47 -6.10
N LYS A 377 -14.31 -26.98 -6.01
CA LYS A 377 -15.18 -26.70 -7.16
C LYS A 377 -15.61 -25.25 -7.16
N ALA A 378 -15.39 -24.56 -8.26
CA ALA A 378 -15.77 -23.16 -8.43
C ALA A 378 -16.33 -22.91 -9.82
N GLY A 379 -16.84 -21.70 -10.04
CA GLY A 379 -17.22 -21.22 -11.37
C GLY A 379 -16.03 -21.11 -12.32
N PRO A 380 -16.28 -20.99 -13.64
CA PRO A 380 -15.21 -20.73 -14.61
C PRO A 380 -14.61 -19.33 -14.41
N GLY A 381 -13.45 -19.08 -15.02
CA GLY A 381 -12.81 -17.76 -15.04
C GLY A 381 -11.78 -17.52 -13.94
N VAL A 382 -11.69 -18.41 -12.95
CA VAL A 382 -10.71 -18.32 -11.85
C VAL A 382 -9.87 -19.59 -11.78
N ARG A 383 -8.57 -19.41 -11.59
CA ARG A 383 -7.63 -20.45 -11.19
C ARG A 383 -7.46 -20.39 -9.69
N TRP A 384 -7.35 -21.54 -9.04
CA TRP A 384 -7.25 -21.61 -7.57
C TRP A 384 -5.88 -22.09 -7.15
N SER A 385 -5.27 -21.40 -6.18
CA SER A 385 -4.15 -21.94 -5.40
C SER A 385 -4.69 -22.36 -4.04
N VAL A 386 -4.58 -23.65 -3.74
CA VAL A 386 -4.95 -24.20 -2.43
C VAL A 386 -3.68 -24.62 -1.72
N GLN A 387 -3.47 -24.07 -0.53
CA GLN A 387 -2.26 -24.30 0.26
C GLN A 387 -2.66 -24.71 1.68
N ALA A 388 -1.72 -25.27 2.43
CA ALA A 388 -1.93 -25.62 3.83
C ALA A 388 -0.76 -25.16 4.70
N VAL A 389 -1.07 -24.51 5.83
CA VAL A 389 -0.10 -24.01 6.82
C VAL A 389 -0.49 -24.50 8.24
N PRO A 390 0.44 -24.60 9.20
CA PRO A 390 1.89 -24.48 9.01
C PRO A 390 2.47 -25.69 8.25
N GLY A 391 3.73 -25.60 7.83
CA GLY A 391 4.47 -26.71 7.23
C GLY A 391 4.60 -27.92 8.16
N LEU A 392 4.72 -29.13 7.58
CA LEU A 392 4.91 -30.37 8.35
C LEU A 392 6.36 -30.66 8.72
N ALA A 393 7.28 -30.15 7.91
CA ALA A 393 8.72 -30.29 8.12
C ALA A 393 9.27 -29.00 8.72
N PRO A 394 10.35 -29.05 9.52
CA PRO A 394 10.96 -27.87 10.12
C PRO A 394 11.39 -26.77 9.13
N ASP A 395 11.64 -27.16 7.88
CA ASP A 395 12.08 -26.29 6.78
C ASP A 395 10.94 -25.95 5.79
N SER A 396 9.72 -26.42 6.04
CA SER A 396 8.55 -26.12 5.21
C SER A 396 7.78 -24.94 5.77
N ASP A 397 7.39 -24.00 4.91
CA ASP A 397 6.47 -22.89 5.18
C ASP A 397 5.00 -23.27 4.85
N GLY A 398 4.78 -24.43 4.26
CA GLY A 398 3.45 -24.95 3.93
C GLY A 398 3.50 -26.06 2.90
N ASP A 399 2.32 -26.53 2.50
CA ASP A 399 2.14 -27.49 1.42
C ASP A 399 1.25 -26.87 0.34
N LEU A 400 1.63 -26.97 -0.94
CA LEU A 400 0.74 -26.70 -2.07
C LEU A 400 -0.11 -27.94 -2.37
N LEU A 401 -1.42 -27.76 -2.45
CA LEU A 401 -2.39 -28.81 -2.75
C LEU A 401 -2.87 -28.65 -4.20
N ASP A 402 -2.32 -29.44 -5.12
CA ASP A 402 -2.77 -29.45 -6.51
C ASP A 402 -4.16 -30.10 -6.64
N VAL A 403 -5.18 -29.25 -6.60
CA VAL A 403 -6.59 -29.63 -6.79
C VAL A 403 -7.05 -29.53 -8.25
N SER A 404 -6.16 -29.18 -9.19
CA SER A 404 -6.53 -28.91 -10.59
C SER A 404 -6.91 -30.18 -11.36
N ALA A 405 -6.36 -31.33 -10.95
CA ALA A 405 -6.61 -32.64 -11.57
C ALA A 405 -7.56 -33.54 -10.75
N GLY A 406 -8.12 -33.02 -9.66
CA GLY A 406 -8.96 -33.76 -8.71
C GLY A 406 -8.49 -33.60 -7.26
N PRO A 407 -8.96 -34.46 -6.33
CA PRO A 407 -8.67 -34.28 -4.92
C PRO A 407 -7.17 -34.40 -4.57
N ALA A 408 -6.65 -33.42 -3.83
CA ALA A 408 -5.29 -33.40 -3.28
C ALA A 408 -5.25 -33.97 -1.85
N ILE A 409 -4.13 -34.57 -1.43
CA ILE A 409 -4.01 -35.15 -0.08
C ILE A 409 -3.44 -34.13 0.90
N LEU A 410 -4.27 -33.64 1.81
CA LEU A 410 -3.84 -32.89 2.99
C LEU A 410 -3.37 -33.86 4.07
N ARG A 411 -2.18 -33.63 4.61
CA ARG A 411 -1.61 -34.38 5.73
C ARG A 411 -1.54 -33.52 6.98
N PHE A 412 -1.88 -34.08 8.14
CA PHE A 412 -1.78 -33.37 9.42
C PHE A 412 -0.45 -33.61 10.15
N GLY A 413 0.23 -34.73 9.88
CA GLY A 413 1.40 -35.12 10.65
C GLY A 413 1.08 -35.18 12.15
N ALA A 414 1.91 -34.54 12.97
CA ALA A 414 1.68 -34.42 14.42
C ALA A 414 0.73 -33.26 14.78
N LEU A 415 0.42 -32.36 13.85
CA LEU A 415 -0.30 -31.12 14.15
C LEU A 415 -1.77 -31.38 14.50
N PRO A 416 -2.32 -30.65 15.49
CA PRO A 416 -3.73 -30.74 15.86
C PRO A 416 -4.66 -30.05 14.86
N SER A 417 -4.15 -29.09 14.08
CA SER A 417 -4.90 -28.42 13.02
C SER A 417 -3.98 -28.04 11.85
N ARG A 418 -4.59 -27.74 10.71
CA ARG A 418 -3.97 -27.13 9.52
C ARG A 418 -4.91 -26.06 9.00
N THR A 419 -4.41 -24.89 8.63
CA THR A 419 -5.17 -23.86 7.95
C THR A 419 -5.00 -24.02 6.45
N LEU A 420 -6.10 -24.20 5.73
CA LEU A 420 -6.13 -24.08 4.28
C LEU A 420 -6.13 -22.60 3.89
N VAL A 421 -5.30 -22.24 2.93
CA VAL A 421 -5.25 -20.92 2.31
C VAL A 421 -5.74 -21.09 0.88
N VAL A 422 -6.85 -20.44 0.53
CA VAL A 422 -7.51 -20.58 -0.77
C VAL A 422 -7.48 -19.23 -1.47
N LEU A 423 -6.57 -19.08 -2.44
CA LEU A 423 -6.30 -17.86 -3.19
C LEU A 423 -6.94 -17.96 -4.59
N ALA A 424 -7.68 -16.92 -4.98
CA ALA A 424 -8.21 -16.77 -6.33
C ALA A 424 -7.16 -16.10 -7.23
N LEU A 425 -6.93 -16.67 -8.40
CA LEU A 425 -5.94 -16.21 -9.38
C LEU A 425 -6.56 -16.09 -10.77
N PRO A 426 -6.05 -15.19 -11.63
CA PRO A 426 -6.53 -15.09 -13.00
C PRO A 426 -6.18 -16.36 -13.80
N THR A 427 -6.99 -16.61 -14.83
CA THR A 427 -6.77 -17.72 -15.79
C THR A 427 -5.94 -17.31 -17.00
N GLY A 428 -5.71 -16.01 -17.19
CA GLY A 428 -4.86 -15.40 -18.21
C GLY A 428 -3.92 -14.36 -17.61
N PRO A 429 -3.42 -13.42 -18.42
CA PRO A 429 -2.81 -12.19 -17.92
C PRO A 429 -3.75 -11.51 -16.93
N ASP A 430 -3.16 -10.92 -15.90
CA ASP A 430 -3.82 -10.02 -14.98
C ASP A 430 -3.54 -8.60 -15.46
N ASP A 431 -4.53 -7.73 -15.38
CA ASP A 431 -4.43 -6.33 -15.76
C ASP A 431 -5.06 -5.53 -14.61
N PRO A 432 -4.27 -4.79 -13.83
CA PRO A 432 -4.74 -3.97 -12.71
C PRO A 432 -5.81 -2.94 -13.11
N ASP A 433 -5.88 -2.50 -14.36
CA ASP A 433 -6.96 -1.62 -14.82
C ASP A 433 -8.32 -2.33 -14.89
N ASP A 434 -8.31 -3.66 -15.02
CA ASP A 434 -9.51 -4.52 -15.04
C ASP A 434 -9.94 -5.00 -13.64
N ARG A 435 -9.38 -4.39 -12.57
CA ARG A 435 -9.74 -4.69 -11.17
C ARG A 435 -11.24 -4.69 -10.95
N SER A 436 -11.69 -5.64 -10.12
CA SER A 436 -13.11 -5.80 -9.82
C SER A 436 -13.33 -6.23 -8.38
N PRO A 437 -14.33 -5.64 -7.68
CA PRO A 437 -14.77 -6.14 -6.37
C PRO A 437 -15.55 -7.46 -6.48
N GLN A 438 -15.61 -8.06 -7.68
CA GLN A 438 -16.26 -9.35 -7.90
C GLN A 438 -15.61 -10.43 -7.02
N ARG A 439 -16.47 -11.12 -6.26
CA ARG A 439 -16.07 -12.21 -5.38
C ARG A 439 -16.40 -13.57 -6.01
N PHE A 440 -15.54 -14.54 -5.73
CA PHE A 440 -15.58 -15.85 -6.37
C PHE A 440 -15.89 -16.96 -5.36
N PRO A 441 -17.18 -17.24 -5.10
CA PRO A 441 -17.56 -18.30 -4.17
C PRO A 441 -17.13 -19.67 -4.70
N PHE A 442 -16.83 -20.59 -3.78
CA PHE A 442 -16.39 -21.94 -4.11
C PHE A 442 -16.96 -22.98 -3.13
N THR A 443 -16.90 -24.24 -3.55
CA THR A 443 -17.25 -25.40 -2.74
C THR A 443 -16.00 -26.22 -2.45
N LEU A 444 -15.69 -26.38 -1.17
CA LEU A 444 -14.65 -27.28 -0.68
C LEU A 444 -15.27 -28.63 -0.33
N THR A 445 -14.73 -29.73 -0.84
CA THR A 445 -15.12 -31.08 -0.44
C THR A 445 -13.96 -31.76 0.27
N LEU A 446 -14.19 -32.14 1.54
CA LEU A 446 -13.31 -32.97 2.33
C LEU A 446 -13.81 -34.41 2.27
N SER A 447 -12.92 -35.36 2.00
CA SER A 447 -13.25 -36.78 1.92
C SER A 447 -12.15 -37.64 2.54
N PRO A 448 -12.41 -38.93 2.85
CA PRO A 448 -11.36 -39.83 3.31
C PRO A 448 -10.24 -39.89 2.27
N ALA A 449 -8.99 -39.81 2.72
CA ALA A 449 -7.85 -40.06 1.84
C ALA A 449 -7.91 -41.52 1.31
N PRO A 450 -7.56 -41.75 0.03
CA PRO A 450 -7.59 -43.07 -0.60
C PRO A 450 -6.59 -44.07 -0.03
#